data_AF-A0A0Q4PJ10-F1
#
_entry.id   AF-A0A0Q4PJ10-F1
#
_cell.length_a   1.000
_cell.length_b   1.000
_cell.length_c   1.000
_cell.angle_alpha   90.00
_cell.angle_beta   90.00
_cell.angle_gamma   90.00
#
_symmetry.space_group_name_H-M   'P 1'
#
loop_
_entity.id
_entity.type
_entity.pdbx_description
1 polymer ?
#
loop_
_entity_poly.entity_id
_entity_poly.type
_entity_poly.pdbx_seq_one_letter_code
_entity_poly.pdbx_strand_id
1 'polypeptide(L)'
;MLEMTDLLQIESQIVWDRLTAPDHRTGQRLADDPTVYVQMAKLVAQFYVHRRRHFEPEIGEAWHPENWRETLRERYSGLSGAFDFEAGWCDIMSAGAAIVADAGETLKISYAKEKYGSMSLFSSSYFDGELDLVDSCMEALSVHICECCGAPGINRAVRGWWRTECDHHHAIREAGR
;
A
#
# COMPACT_ATOMS: atom_id res chain seq x y z
N MET A 1 16.45 -10.68 19.43
CA MET A 1 15.41 -9.68 19.11
C MET A 1 15.99 -8.80 18.04
N LEU A 2 15.38 -8.78 16.86
CA LEU A 2 15.68 -7.75 15.87
C LEU A 2 15.10 -6.45 16.43
N GLU A 3 15.86 -5.37 16.40
CA GLU A 3 15.34 -4.06 16.76
C GLU A 3 14.26 -3.68 15.75
N MET A 4 13.29 -2.84 16.14
CA MET A 4 12.22 -2.39 15.24
C MET A 4 12.79 -1.75 13.96
N THR A 5 13.95 -1.11 14.04
CA THR A 5 14.71 -0.60 12.89
C THR A 5 15.20 -1.69 11.95
N ASP A 6 15.57 -2.86 12.45
CA ASP A 6 16.05 -3.99 11.65
C ASP A 6 14.90 -4.65 10.89
N LEU A 7 13.73 -4.77 11.54
CA LEU A 7 12.50 -5.27 10.89
C LEU A 7 12.03 -4.31 9.80
N LEU A 8 12.01 -3.00 10.07
CA LEU A 8 11.68 -1.99 9.06
C LEU A 8 12.68 -2.00 7.90
N GLN A 9 13.98 -2.20 8.17
CA GLN A 9 14.99 -2.33 7.11
C GLN A 9 14.78 -3.59 6.27
N ILE A 10 14.53 -4.74 6.88
CA ILE A 10 14.30 -6.00 6.15
C ILE A 10 13.01 -5.94 5.33
N GLU A 11 11.91 -5.46 5.92
CA GLU A 11 10.66 -5.25 5.19
C GLU A 11 10.88 -4.25 4.04
N SER A 12 11.63 -3.17 4.29
CA SER A 12 11.90 -2.18 3.25
C SER A 12 12.72 -2.79 2.13
N GLN A 13 13.74 -3.59 2.43
CA GLN A 13 14.58 -4.22 1.41
C GLN A 13 13.79 -5.24 0.58
N ILE A 14 12.91 -6.02 1.19
CA ILE A 14 12.05 -6.97 0.46
C ILE A 14 11.09 -6.24 -0.47
N VAL A 15 10.47 -5.16 0.02
CA VAL A 15 9.61 -4.29 -0.78
C VAL A 15 10.43 -3.65 -1.91
N TRP A 16 11.62 -3.15 -1.63
CA TRP A 16 12.53 -2.55 -2.60
C TRP A 16 13.01 -3.53 -3.67
N ASP A 17 13.42 -4.72 -3.30
CA ASP A 17 13.90 -5.76 -4.23
C ASP A 17 12.78 -6.18 -5.20
N ARG A 18 11.52 -6.16 -4.72
CA ARG A 18 10.37 -6.50 -5.55
C ARG A 18 9.87 -5.34 -6.41
N LEU A 19 9.96 -4.10 -5.93
CA LEU A 19 9.61 -2.90 -6.70
C LEU A 19 10.65 -2.56 -7.78
N THR A 20 11.91 -2.95 -7.58
CA THR A 20 12.98 -2.79 -8.58
C THR A 20 13.10 -3.97 -9.54
N ALA A 21 12.28 -5.01 -9.36
CA ALA A 21 12.15 -6.11 -10.31
C ALA A 21 11.51 -5.61 -11.62
N PRO A 22 11.82 -6.24 -12.77
CA PRO A 22 11.17 -5.91 -14.03
C PRO A 22 9.65 -6.10 -13.92
N ASP A 23 8.87 -5.10 -14.34
CA ASP A 23 7.42 -5.24 -14.44
C ASP A 23 7.08 -6.42 -15.36
N HIS A 24 6.21 -7.30 -14.88
CA HIS A 24 5.84 -8.52 -15.58
C HIS A 24 5.09 -8.30 -16.91
N ARG A 25 4.55 -7.09 -17.15
CA ARG A 25 3.80 -6.77 -18.38
C ARG A 25 4.67 -6.08 -19.43
N THR A 26 5.60 -5.23 -19.01
CA THR A 26 6.41 -4.36 -19.89
C THR A 26 7.88 -4.75 -19.94
N GLY A 27 8.38 -5.49 -18.96
CA GLY A 27 9.79 -5.86 -18.82
C GLY A 27 10.72 -4.72 -18.38
N GLN A 28 10.19 -3.51 -18.17
CA GLN A 28 10.93 -2.36 -17.66
C GLN A 28 10.95 -2.35 -16.13
N ARG A 29 12.06 -1.89 -15.52
CA ARG A 29 12.11 -1.72 -14.06
C ARG A 29 11.60 -0.34 -13.72
N LEU A 30 10.80 -0.21 -12.66
CA LEU A 30 10.41 1.09 -12.12
C LEU A 30 11.62 1.95 -11.73
N ALA A 31 12.76 1.32 -11.40
CA ALA A 31 14.01 1.99 -11.09
C ALA A 31 14.71 2.65 -12.29
N ASP A 32 14.30 2.33 -13.53
CA ASP A 32 14.94 2.86 -14.73
C ASP A 32 14.52 4.32 -15.00
N ASP A 33 13.41 4.79 -14.41
CA ASP A 33 12.99 6.20 -14.39
C ASP A 33 13.29 6.81 -13.02
N PRO A 34 14.25 7.77 -12.92
CA PRO A 34 14.59 8.43 -11.66
C PRO A 34 13.41 9.10 -10.96
N THR A 35 12.42 9.59 -11.70
CA THR A 35 11.23 10.24 -11.16
C THR A 35 10.36 9.22 -10.44
N VAL A 36 10.12 8.08 -11.09
CA VAL A 36 9.39 6.94 -10.52
C VAL A 36 10.07 6.43 -9.26
N TYR A 37 11.40 6.25 -9.32
CA TYR A 37 12.18 5.82 -8.18
C TYR A 37 12.04 6.75 -6.97
N VAL A 38 12.15 8.06 -7.17
CA VAL A 38 12.02 9.04 -6.09
C VAL A 38 10.63 9.03 -5.47
N GLN A 39 9.57 8.95 -6.29
CA GLN A 39 8.21 8.91 -5.76
C GLN A 39 7.92 7.61 -5.01
N MET A 40 8.40 6.47 -5.53
CA MET A 40 8.33 5.21 -4.81
C MET A 40 9.09 5.28 -3.47
N ALA A 41 10.26 5.91 -3.43
CA ALA A 41 11.04 6.07 -2.21
C ALA A 41 10.31 6.89 -1.15
N LYS A 42 9.70 8.02 -1.58
CA LYS A 42 8.85 8.83 -0.73
C LYS A 42 7.66 8.01 -0.21
N LEU A 43 7.01 7.24 -1.08
CA LEU A 43 5.85 6.42 -0.72
C LEU A 43 6.21 5.36 0.32
N VAL A 44 7.27 4.59 0.08
CA VAL A 44 7.74 3.56 1.01
C VAL A 44 8.15 4.19 2.35
N ALA A 45 8.86 5.31 2.34
CA ALA A 45 9.23 6.01 3.56
C ALA A 45 8.01 6.50 4.36
N GLN A 46 7.04 7.13 3.69
CA GLN A 46 5.81 7.60 4.33
C GLN A 46 4.95 6.43 4.82
N PHE A 47 4.87 5.35 4.06
CA PHE A 47 4.20 4.11 4.47
C PHE A 47 4.75 3.63 5.81
N TYR A 48 6.07 3.56 5.98
CA TYR A 48 6.66 3.14 7.27
C TYR A 48 6.43 4.14 8.40
N VAL A 49 6.41 5.45 8.12
CA VAL A 49 6.06 6.47 9.13
C VAL A 49 4.63 6.27 9.62
N HIS A 50 3.68 6.03 8.72
CA HIS A 50 2.28 5.76 9.06
C HIS A 50 2.13 4.42 9.79
N ARG A 51 2.75 3.37 9.26
CA ARG A 51 2.75 2.03 9.85
C ARG A 51 3.28 2.01 11.27
N ARG A 52 4.35 2.76 11.57
CA ARG A 52 4.89 2.84 12.93
C ARG A 52 3.89 3.40 13.95
N ARG A 53 2.95 4.25 13.53
CA ARG A 53 1.88 4.76 14.41
C ARG A 53 0.80 3.72 14.69
N HIS A 54 0.70 2.73 13.81
CA HIS A 54 -0.27 1.64 13.87
C HIS A 54 0.40 0.32 14.29
N PHE A 55 1.69 0.30 14.60
CA PHE A 55 2.39 -0.92 15.00
C PHE A 55 2.15 -1.21 16.48
N GLU A 56 1.62 -2.40 16.78
CA GLU A 56 1.40 -2.86 18.15
C GLU A 56 2.50 -3.88 18.51
N PRO A 57 3.48 -3.51 19.36
CA PRO A 57 4.64 -4.36 19.65
C PRO A 57 4.28 -5.69 20.32
N GLU A 58 3.16 -5.74 21.05
CA GLU A 58 2.75 -6.91 21.82
C GLU A 58 2.26 -8.06 20.94
N ILE A 59 1.66 -7.75 19.80
CA ILE A 59 1.17 -8.74 18.82
C ILE A 59 2.07 -8.84 17.59
N GLY A 60 3.01 -7.90 17.40
CA GLY A 60 3.95 -7.89 16.27
C GLY A 60 3.29 -7.60 14.92
N GLU A 61 2.10 -7.00 14.93
CA GLU A 61 1.30 -6.71 13.75
C GLU A 61 0.93 -5.22 13.68
N ALA A 62 0.60 -4.73 12.48
CA ALA A 62 -0.03 -3.43 12.37
C ALA A 62 -1.49 -3.55 12.80
N TRP A 63 -1.85 -2.85 13.86
CA TRP A 63 -3.19 -2.66 14.34
C TRP A 63 -3.83 -1.48 13.60
N HIS A 64 -4.93 -1.76 12.90
CA HIS A 64 -5.75 -0.73 12.28
C HIS A 64 -7.07 -0.64 13.03
N PRO A 65 -7.49 0.56 13.47
CA PRO A 65 -8.75 0.69 14.18
C PRO A 65 -9.93 0.35 13.26
N GLU A 66 -11.03 -0.15 13.81
CA GLU A 66 -12.22 -0.50 13.01
C GLU A 66 -12.73 0.68 12.16
N ASN A 67 -12.55 1.90 12.67
CA ASN A 67 -12.92 3.16 12.00
C ASN A 67 -11.77 3.78 11.17
N TRP A 68 -10.83 2.98 10.67
CA TRP A 68 -9.70 3.51 9.89
C TRP A 68 -10.17 4.31 8.66
N ARG A 69 -11.29 3.93 8.05
CA ARG A 69 -11.87 4.62 6.89
C ARG A 69 -12.30 6.03 7.25
N GLU A 70 -13.00 6.19 8.36
CA GLU A 70 -13.45 7.48 8.89
C GLU A 70 -12.25 8.34 9.28
N THR A 71 -11.29 7.75 10.02
CA THR A 71 -10.05 8.42 10.42
C THR A 71 -9.28 8.98 9.23
N LEU A 72 -9.19 8.19 8.16
CA LEU A 72 -8.51 8.59 6.92
C LEU A 72 -9.23 9.74 6.22
N ARG A 73 -10.57 9.73 6.18
CA ARG A 73 -11.39 10.80 5.59
C ARG A 73 -11.33 12.11 6.36
N GLU A 74 -11.34 12.02 7.69
CA GLU A 74 -11.19 13.19 8.57
C GLU A 74 -9.83 13.86 8.37
N ARG A 75 -8.79 13.05 8.18
CA ARG A 75 -7.42 13.54 7.94
C ARG A 75 -7.23 14.10 6.53
N TYR A 76 -7.80 13.45 5.53
CA TYR A 76 -7.63 13.80 4.11
C TYR A 76 -8.99 13.97 3.44
N SER A 77 -9.49 15.21 3.44
CA SER A 77 -10.84 15.56 2.97
C SER A 77 -11.12 15.21 1.50
N GLY A 78 -10.08 15.02 0.67
CA GLY A 78 -10.21 14.57 -0.71
C GLY A 78 -10.64 13.11 -0.89
N LEU A 79 -10.56 12.31 0.18
CA LEU A 79 -10.84 10.88 0.15
C LEU A 79 -12.32 10.55 0.41
N SER A 80 -13.24 11.26 -0.25
CA SER A 80 -14.68 11.14 -0.01
C SER A 80 -15.32 9.85 -0.55
N GLY A 81 -14.57 9.05 -1.32
CA GLY A 81 -15.05 7.83 -1.96
C GLY A 81 -15.26 6.62 -1.04
N ALA A 82 -15.76 5.53 -1.63
CA ALA A 82 -15.83 4.23 -0.97
C ALA A 82 -14.47 3.51 -1.00
N PHE A 83 -14.19 2.74 0.04
CA PHE A 83 -13.01 1.88 0.15
C PHE A 83 -13.44 0.42 0.21
N ASP A 84 -13.21 -0.29 -0.87
CA ASP A 84 -13.53 -1.71 -1.06
C ASP A 84 -12.25 -2.54 -1.05
N PHE A 85 -11.51 -2.41 0.05
CA PHE A 85 -10.31 -3.15 0.39
C PHE A 85 -10.18 -3.22 1.92
N GLU A 86 -9.31 -4.12 2.39
CA GLU A 86 -9.10 -4.41 3.81
C GLU A 86 -8.10 -3.46 4.50
N ALA A 87 -8.10 -3.43 5.83
CA ALA A 87 -7.40 -2.40 6.60
C ALA A 87 -5.88 -2.35 6.37
N GLY A 88 -5.26 -3.45 5.97
CA GLY A 88 -3.81 -3.56 5.77
C GLY A 88 -3.24 -2.63 4.69
N TRP A 89 -4.08 -2.09 3.81
CA TRP A 89 -3.67 -1.10 2.82
C TRP A 89 -3.95 0.35 3.23
N CYS A 90 -4.50 0.62 4.42
CA CYS A 90 -4.80 1.98 4.84
C CYS A 90 -3.54 2.85 4.98
N ASP A 91 -2.39 2.25 5.32
CA ASP A 91 -1.11 2.98 5.43
C ASP A 91 -0.57 3.40 4.07
N ILE A 92 -0.80 2.60 3.01
CA ILE A 92 -0.45 2.97 1.63
C ILE A 92 -1.29 4.18 1.21
N MET A 93 -2.59 4.14 1.48
CA MET A 93 -3.49 5.26 1.20
C MET A 93 -3.13 6.51 1.99
N SER A 94 -2.77 6.36 3.27
CA SER A 94 -2.32 7.47 4.12
C SER A 94 -1.04 8.10 3.61
N ALA A 95 -0.09 7.28 3.14
CA ALA A 95 1.19 7.72 2.60
C ALA A 95 1.03 8.45 1.26
N GLY A 96 0.22 7.92 0.34
CA GLY A 96 -0.09 8.58 -0.92
C GLY A 96 -0.76 9.94 -0.69
N ALA A 97 -1.78 9.98 0.17
CA ALA A 97 -2.46 11.23 0.53
C ALA A 97 -1.52 12.25 1.19
N ALA A 98 -0.57 11.81 2.02
CA ALA A 98 0.45 12.68 2.61
C ALA A 98 1.39 13.28 1.56
N ILE A 99 1.88 12.49 0.62
CA ILE A 99 2.76 12.99 -0.46
C ILE A 99 2.04 14.05 -1.30
N VAL A 100 0.78 13.80 -1.64
CA VAL A 100 -0.03 14.75 -2.41
C VAL A 100 -0.29 16.04 -1.61
N ALA A 101 -0.58 15.92 -0.31
CA ALA A 101 -0.76 17.07 0.56
C ALA A 101 0.53 17.89 0.72
N ASP A 102 1.69 17.25 0.83
CA ASP A 102 3.00 17.91 0.93
C ASP A 102 3.35 18.69 -0.36
N ALA A 103 2.80 18.27 -1.52
CA ALA A 103 2.89 18.99 -2.77
C ALA A 103 1.91 20.18 -2.88
N GLY A 104 1.08 20.42 -1.85
CA GLY A 104 0.05 21.46 -1.83
C GLY A 104 -1.25 21.08 -2.54
N GLU A 105 -1.41 19.80 -2.89
CA GLU A 105 -2.56 19.27 -3.61
C GLU A 105 -3.47 18.42 -2.71
N THR A 106 -4.61 17.98 -3.24
CA THR A 106 -5.53 17.09 -2.53
C THR A 106 -5.79 15.84 -3.34
N LEU A 107 -5.51 14.67 -2.76
CA LEU A 107 -5.79 13.38 -3.40
C LEU A 107 -7.31 13.14 -3.45
N LYS A 108 -7.90 13.25 -4.65
CA LYS A 108 -9.35 13.14 -4.88
C LYS A 108 -9.74 11.76 -5.37
N ILE A 109 -10.14 10.89 -4.44
CA ILE A 109 -10.56 9.52 -4.74
C ILE A 109 -12.08 9.40 -4.64
N SER A 110 -12.71 9.00 -5.74
CA SER A 110 -14.15 8.69 -5.80
C SER A 110 -14.44 7.24 -5.42
N TYR A 111 -13.50 6.33 -5.67
CA TYR A 111 -13.59 4.94 -5.29
C TYR A 111 -12.21 4.30 -5.28
N ALA A 112 -11.91 3.46 -4.29
CA ALA A 112 -10.71 2.63 -4.29
C ALA A 112 -11.10 1.21 -3.91
N LYS A 113 -10.52 0.25 -4.62
CA LYS A 113 -10.90 -1.17 -4.48
C LYS A 113 -9.71 -2.10 -4.67
N GLU A 114 -9.86 -3.32 -4.19
CA GLU A 114 -9.02 -4.44 -4.61
C GLU A 114 -9.35 -4.84 -6.06
N LYS A 115 -8.32 -5.12 -6.84
CA LYS A 115 -8.42 -5.70 -8.18
C LYS A 115 -7.17 -6.52 -8.51
N TYR A 116 -7.33 -7.82 -8.68
CA TYR A 116 -6.23 -8.75 -9.01
C TYR A 116 -5.09 -8.79 -7.97
N GLY A 117 -5.43 -8.63 -6.69
CA GLY A 117 -4.49 -8.56 -5.58
C GLY A 117 -3.75 -7.23 -5.49
N SER A 118 -4.12 -6.20 -6.26
CA SER A 118 -3.59 -4.85 -6.13
C SER A 118 -4.67 -3.84 -5.77
N MET A 119 -4.25 -2.68 -5.26
CA MET A 119 -5.10 -1.51 -5.08
C MET A 119 -5.33 -0.85 -6.43
N SER A 120 -6.58 -0.55 -6.74
CA SER A 120 -6.97 0.29 -7.89
C SER A 120 -7.70 1.53 -7.41
N LEU A 121 -7.23 2.70 -7.83
CA LEU A 121 -7.83 3.98 -7.51
C LEU A 121 -8.67 4.51 -8.67
N PHE A 122 -9.80 5.12 -8.35
CA PHE A 122 -10.62 5.90 -9.27
C PHE A 122 -10.72 7.32 -8.73
N SER A 123 -10.31 8.28 -9.54
CA SER A 123 -10.40 9.69 -9.22
C SER A 123 -11.56 10.36 -9.93
N SER A 124 -12.06 11.44 -9.34
CA SER A 124 -13.08 12.30 -9.98
C SER A 124 -12.44 13.37 -10.89
N SER A 125 -11.12 13.50 -10.86
CA SER A 125 -10.32 14.42 -11.67
C SER A 125 -9.14 13.68 -12.28
N TYR A 126 -8.75 14.05 -13.50
CA TYR A 126 -7.50 13.54 -14.07
C TYR A 126 -6.34 13.88 -13.15
N PHE A 127 -5.54 12.86 -12.82
CA PHE A 127 -4.22 13.06 -12.26
C PHE A 127 -3.30 13.54 -13.39
N ASP A 128 -2.49 14.56 -13.12
CA ASP A 128 -1.41 14.95 -14.01
C ASP A 128 -0.05 14.78 -13.30
N GLY A 129 0.99 14.56 -14.11
CA GLY A 129 2.37 14.50 -13.67
C GLY A 129 2.62 13.60 -12.44
N GLU A 130 2.95 14.24 -11.31
CA GLU A 130 3.33 13.54 -10.08
C GLU A 130 2.20 12.75 -9.43
N LEU A 131 0.94 13.16 -9.61
CA LEU A 131 -0.21 12.48 -8.99
C LEU A 131 -0.47 11.11 -9.61
N ASP A 132 -0.34 11.02 -10.94
CA ASP A 132 -0.49 9.77 -11.70
C ASP A 132 0.61 8.77 -11.31
N LEU A 133 1.80 9.32 -11.02
CA LEU A 133 2.91 8.54 -10.55
C LEU A 133 2.72 8.03 -9.12
N VAL A 134 2.15 8.83 -8.22
CA VAL A 134 1.82 8.39 -6.85
C VAL A 134 0.78 7.26 -6.89
N ASP A 135 -0.26 7.37 -7.71
CA ASP A 135 -1.26 6.30 -7.93
C ASP A 135 -0.58 5.01 -8.42
N SER A 136 0.24 5.11 -9.46
CA SER A 136 1.01 3.98 -9.99
C SER A 136 1.92 3.34 -8.93
N CYS A 137 2.54 4.15 -8.07
CA CYS A 137 3.38 3.64 -6.98
C CYS A 137 2.55 2.94 -5.90
N MET A 138 1.34 3.45 -5.58
CA MET A 138 0.43 2.82 -4.62
C MET A 138 -0.07 1.46 -5.11
N GLU A 139 -0.46 1.36 -6.39
CA GLU A 139 -0.80 0.08 -7.02
C GLU A 139 0.39 -0.89 -6.94
N ALA A 140 1.59 -0.46 -7.34
CA ALA A 140 2.79 -1.29 -7.33
C ALA A 140 3.21 -1.73 -5.91
N LEU A 141 3.04 -0.88 -4.90
CA LEU A 141 3.35 -1.24 -3.51
C LEU A 141 2.33 -2.25 -2.96
N SER A 142 1.06 -2.11 -3.29
CA SER A 142 -0.02 -2.93 -2.73
C SER A 142 0.13 -4.43 -2.98
N VAL A 143 0.77 -4.84 -4.08
CA VAL A 143 1.02 -6.27 -4.40
C VAL A 143 2.10 -6.92 -3.53
N HIS A 144 2.72 -6.16 -2.63
CA HIS A 144 3.73 -6.62 -1.70
C HIS A 144 3.32 -6.45 -0.24
N ILE A 145 2.12 -5.93 0.01
CA ILE A 145 1.60 -5.64 1.34
C ILE A 145 0.31 -6.43 1.52
N CYS A 146 0.19 -7.19 2.61
CA CYS A 146 -1.00 -7.96 2.92
C CYS A 146 -2.20 -7.03 3.04
N GLU A 147 -3.25 -7.27 2.26
CA GLU A 147 -4.45 -6.44 2.28
C GLU A 147 -5.15 -6.48 3.65
N CYS A 148 -5.04 -7.58 4.40
CA CYS A 148 -5.70 -7.74 5.71
C CYS A 148 -5.00 -6.97 6.84
N CYS A 149 -3.68 -7.10 6.98
CA CYS A 149 -2.94 -6.57 8.14
C CYS A 149 -1.70 -5.72 7.81
N GLY A 150 -1.41 -5.49 6.53
CA GLY A 150 -0.31 -4.65 6.10
C GLY A 150 1.09 -5.25 6.25
N ALA A 151 1.23 -6.46 6.79
CA ALA A 151 2.50 -7.19 6.82
C ALA A 151 3.00 -7.50 5.39
N PRO A 152 4.29 -7.84 5.19
CA PRO A 152 4.78 -8.27 3.88
C PRO A 152 3.91 -9.40 3.30
N GLY A 153 3.37 -9.14 2.11
CA GLY A 153 2.44 -10.01 1.41
C GLY A 153 3.04 -10.60 0.14
N ILE A 154 2.39 -11.62 -0.39
CA ILE A 154 2.69 -12.19 -1.70
C ILE A 154 1.38 -12.23 -2.48
N ASN A 155 1.36 -11.58 -3.65
CA ASN A 155 0.26 -11.68 -4.58
C ASN A 155 0.19 -13.11 -5.16
N ARG A 156 -0.89 -13.81 -4.87
CA ARG A 156 -1.08 -15.22 -5.23
C ARG A 156 -2.51 -15.48 -5.69
N ALA A 157 -2.64 -16.34 -6.69
CA ALA A 157 -3.94 -16.81 -7.16
C ALA A 157 -4.43 -17.98 -6.29
N VAL A 158 -5.54 -17.78 -5.59
CA VAL A 158 -6.22 -18.81 -4.81
C VAL A 158 -7.55 -19.11 -5.49
N ARG A 159 -7.66 -20.29 -6.10
CA ARG A 159 -8.89 -20.75 -6.78
C ARG A 159 -9.41 -19.77 -7.85
N GLY A 160 -8.50 -19.16 -8.59
CA GLY A 160 -8.82 -18.21 -9.66
C GLY A 160 -9.02 -16.76 -9.19
N TRP A 161 -8.91 -16.48 -7.89
CA TRP A 161 -8.96 -15.14 -7.33
C TRP A 161 -7.58 -14.72 -6.84
N TRP A 162 -7.09 -13.59 -7.32
CA TRP A 162 -5.81 -13.04 -6.90
C TRP A 162 -5.98 -12.23 -5.62
N ARG A 163 -5.06 -12.41 -4.69
CA ARG A 163 -4.98 -11.64 -3.45
C ARG A 163 -3.55 -11.47 -3.01
N THR A 164 -3.26 -10.36 -2.36
CA THR A 164 -1.98 -10.14 -1.70
C THR A 164 -2.12 -10.34 -0.21
N GLU A 165 -1.61 -11.48 0.27
CA GLU A 165 -1.74 -11.90 1.67
C GLU A 165 -0.37 -12.34 2.23
N CYS A 166 -0.17 -12.10 3.52
CA CYS A 166 0.90 -12.76 4.27
C CYS A 166 0.56 -14.24 4.46
N ASP A 167 1.55 -15.05 4.83
CA ASP A 167 1.34 -16.51 4.97
C ASP A 167 0.32 -16.86 6.06
N HIS A 168 0.21 -16.03 7.10
CA HIS A 168 -0.79 -16.19 8.16
C HIS A 168 -2.23 -16.05 7.63
N HIS A 169 -2.54 -14.92 6.98
CA HIS A 169 -3.88 -14.68 6.42
C HIS A 169 -4.22 -15.66 5.29
N HIS A 170 -3.21 -16.01 4.48
CA HIS A 170 -3.37 -17.03 3.47
C HIS A 170 -3.76 -18.39 4.09
N ALA A 171 -3.08 -18.81 5.15
CA ALA A 171 -3.38 -20.06 5.85
C ALA A 171 -4.78 -20.05 6.50
N ILE A 172 -5.18 -18.94 7.14
CA ILE A 172 -6.53 -18.79 7.70
C ILE A 172 -7.58 -18.97 6.60
N ARG A 173 -7.39 -18.36 5.43
CA ARG A 173 -8.33 -18.47 4.32
C ARG A 173 -8.40 -19.87 3.73
N GLU A 174 -7.26 -20.55 3.68
CA GLU A 174 -7.18 -21.96 3.30
C GLU A 174 -7.80 -22.88 4.36
N ALA A 175 -7.85 -22.48 5.63
CA ALA A 175 -8.40 -23.27 6.74
C ALA A 175 -9.89 -23.00 7.02
N GLY A 176 -10.39 -21.78 6.78
CA GLY A 176 -11.79 -21.36 6.91
C GLY A 176 -12.71 -21.94 5.83
N ARG A 177 -12.41 -23.17 5.43
CA ARG A 177 -13.10 -23.98 4.43
C ARG A 177 -13.84 -25.12 5.10
#